data_AF-A0A2V5KZH9-F1
#
_entry.id   AF-A0A2V5KZH9-F1
#
_cell.length_a   1.000
_cell.length_b   1.000
_cell.length_c   1.000
_cell.angle_alpha   90.00
_cell.angle_beta   90.00
_cell.angle_gamma   90.00
#
_symmetry.space_group_name_H-M   'P 1'
#
loop_
_entity.id
_entity.type
_entity.pdbx_description
1 polymer ?
#
loop_
_entity_poly.entity_id
_entity_poly.type
_entity_poly.pdbx_seq_one_letter_code
_entity_poly.pdbx_strand_id
1 'polypeptide(L)'
;AVKHFKWEPRGKRRIHQKPNSREIAACRPWLEAELRIVKPKLVVAMGATAAQTIFGPAFRVTRERGQVLSSKLAPRVLATVHPSSLLRQ
;
A
#
# COMPACT_ATOMS: atom_id res chain seq x y z
N ALA A 1 -1.65 -1.43 -3.59
CA ALA A 1 -0.48 -0.69 -4.12
C ALA A 1 -0.80 -0.24 -5.54
N VAL A 2 -0.36 0.95 -5.94
CA VAL A 2 -0.54 1.45 -7.31
C VAL A 2 0.80 1.44 -8.04
N LYS A 3 0.76 1.26 -9.36
CA LYS A 3 1.96 1.34 -10.22
C LYS A 3 2.14 2.71 -10.85
N HIS A 4 1.05 3.46 -10.98
CA HIS A 4 1.11 4.84 -11.45
C HIS A 4 1.39 5.80 -10.30
N PHE A 5 2.00 6.93 -10.64
CA PHE A 5 2.16 8.07 -9.76
C PHE A 5 1.02 9.05 -10.02
N LYS A 6 0.07 9.16 -9.09
CA LYS A 6 -0.98 10.18 -9.15
C LYS A 6 -0.47 11.49 -8.56
N TRP A 7 -0.76 12.62 -9.20
CA TRP A 7 -0.24 13.91 -8.77
C TRP A 7 -1.08 15.11 -9.24
N GLU A 8 -0.83 16.26 -8.61
CA GLU A 8 -1.31 17.58 -9.03
C GLU A 8 -0.14 18.54 -9.28
N PRO A 9 -0.28 19.50 -10.22
CA PRO A 9 0.74 20.50 -10.46
C PRO A 9 0.82 21.49 -9.30
N ARG A 10 2.05 21.80 -8.87
CA ARG A 10 2.36 22.95 -7.99
C ARG A 10 3.56 23.68 -8.57
N GLY A 11 3.29 24.69 -9.40
CA GLY A 11 4.32 25.34 -10.21
C GLY A 11 5.02 24.31 -11.10
N LYS A 12 6.36 24.23 -11.04
CA LYS A 12 7.17 23.26 -11.80
C LYS A 12 7.21 21.85 -11.18
N ARG A 13 6.54 21.61 -10.05
CA ARG A 13 6.59 20.33 -9.31
C ARG A 13 5.31 19.52 -9.48
N ARG A 14 5.45 18.19 -9.45
CA ARG A 14 4.33 17.24 -9.35
C ARG A 14 4.19 16.81 -7.89
N ILE A 15 3.07 17.15 -7.26
CA ILE A 15 2.80 16.79 -5.86
C ILE A 15 1.98 15.52 -5.83
N HIS A 16 2.49 14.50 -5.14
CA HIS A 16 1.80 13.21 -5.01
C HIS A 16 0.40 13.39 -4.42
N GLN A 17 -0.59 12.78 -5.07
CA GLN A 17 -1.94 12.65 -4.56
C GLN A 17 -2.26 11.20 -4.20
N LYS A 18 -3.11 11.01 -3.20
CA LYS A 18 -3.59 9.68 -2.82
C LYS A 18 -4.40 9.06 -3.97
N PRO A 19 -4.13 7.80 -4.35
CA PRO A 19 -4.97 7.12 -5.34
C PRO A 19 -6.36 6.82 -4.78
N ASN A 20 -7.36 6.83 -5.65
CA ASN A 20 -8.73 6.44 -5.36
C ASN A 20 -8.92 4.91 -5.50
N SER A 21 -10.11 4.44 -5.16
CA SER A 21 -10.44 3.00 -5.20
C SER A 21 -10.35 2.40 -6.60
N ARG A 22 -10.77 3.13 -7.65
CA ARG A 22 -10.70 2.66 -9.04
C ARG A 22 -9.26 2.49 -9.51
N GLU A 23 -8.41 3.44 -9.18
CA GLU A 23 -6.97 3.42 -9.47
C GLU A 23 -6.26 2.26 -8.77
N ILE A 24 -6.61 2.00 -7.50
CA ILE A 24 -6.11 0.83 -6.74
C ILE A 24 -6.59 -0.47 -7.41
N ALA A 25 -7.87 -0.56 -7.79
CA ALA A 25 -8.43 -1.73 -8.45
C ALA A 25 -7.75 -2.01 -9.80
N ALA A 26 -7.54 -0.97 -10.62
CA ALA A 26 -6.85 -1.08 -11.90
C ALA A 26 -5.40 -1.59 -11.76
N CYS A 27 -4.73 -1.26 -10.65
CA CYS A 27 -3.37 -1.72 -10.38
C CYS A 27 -3.30 -3.06 -9.65
N ARG A 28 -4.41 -3.58 -9.13
CA ARG A 28 -4.44 -4.82 -8.35
C ARG A 28 -3.89 -6.05 -9.09
N PRO A 29 -4.15 -6.25 -10.40
CA PRO A 29 -3.62 -7.41 -11.13
C PRO A 29 -2.09 -7.48 -11.10
N TRP A 30 -1.41 -6.32 -11.12
CA TRP A 30 0.05 -6.26 -11.03
C TRP A 30 0.55 -6.77 -9.67
N LEU A 31 -0.06 -6.32 -8.58
CA LEU A 31 0.31 -6.78 -7.24
C LEU A 31 0.11 -8.29 -7.08
N GLU A 32 -1.01 -8.82 -7.60
CA GLU A 32 -1.31 -10.25 -7.54
C GLU A 32 -0.31 -11.08 -8.36
N ALA A 33 0.07 -10.59 -9.55
CA ALA A 33 1.10 -11.22 -10.37
C ALA A 33 2.46 -11.22 -9.66
N GLU A 34 2.87 -10.09 -9.08
CA GLU A 34 4.13 -9.97 -8.34
C GLU A 34 4.20 -10.94 -7.16
N LEU A 35 3.15 -11.01 -6.34
CA LEU A 35 3.09 -11.93 -5.20
C LEU A 35 3.17 -13.40 -5.64
N ARG A 36 2.55 -13.74 -6.78
CA ARG A 36 2.57 -15.10 -7.35
C ARG A 36 3.95 -15.51 -7.85
N ILE A 37 4.69 -14.58 -8.46
CA ILE A 37 6.03 -14.82 -9.01
C ILE A 37 7.08 -14.83 -7.89
N VAL A 38 7.07 -13.83 -7.02
CA VAL A 38 8.10 -13.65 -5.99
C VAL A 38 7.93 -14.63 -4.82
N LYS A 39 6.68 -15.03 -4.50
CA LYS A 39 6.35 -15.90 -3.36
C LYS A 39 7.07 -15.46 -2.06
N PRO A 40 6.90 -14.20 -1.64
CA PRO A 40 7.66 -13.67 -0.51
C PRO A 40 7.31 -14.37 0.80
N LYS A 41 8.32 -14.56 1.67
CA LYS A 41 8.12 -15.08 3.03
C LYS A 41 7.35 -14.11 3.94
N LEU A 42 7.43 -12.81 3.65
CA LEU A 42 6.74 -11.73 4.36
C LEU A 42 6.50 -10.56 3.40
N VAL A 43 5.30 -9.98 3.45
CA VAL A 43 4.98 -8.72 2.76
C VAL A 43 4.92 -7.59 3.78
N VAL A 44 5.61 -6.48 3.53
CA VAL A 44 5.54 -5.29 4.38
C VAL A 44 4.70 -4.21 3.70
N ALA A 45 3.52 -3.95 4.25
CA ALA A 45 2.58 -2.94 3.75
C ALA A 45 2.84 -1.58 4.42
N MET A 46 3.50 -0.68 3.70
CA MET A 46 3.88 0.64 4.21
C MET A 46 2.78 1.68 3.90
N GLY A 47 2.11 2.17 4.94
CA GLY A 47 1.08 3.19 4.86
C GLY A 47 -0.34 2.67 4.60
N ALA A 48 -1.32 3.56 4.78
CA ALA A 48 -2.74 3.22 4.73
C ALA A 48 -3.18 2.60 3.39
N THR A 49 -2.80 3.21 2.27
CA THR A 49 -3.17 2.72 0.93
C THR A 49 -2.66 1.29 0.68
N ALA A 50 -1.41 1.00 1.06
CA ALA A 50 -0.82 -0.33 0.88
C ALA A 50 -1.56 -1.37 1.73
N ALA A 51 -1.73 -1.08 3.02
CA ALA A 51 -2.38 -1.99 3.95
C ALA A 51 -3.86 -2.24 3.60
N GLN A 52 -4.60 -1.19 3.25
CA GLN A 52 -6.01 -1.31 2.83
C GLN A 52 -6.19 -2.05 1.51
N THR A 53 -5.19 -2.06 0.62
CA THR A 53 -5.25 -2.90 -0.58
C THR A 53 -5.25 -4.39 -0.23
N ILE A 54 -4.54 -4.77 0.84
CA ILE A 54 -4.39 -6.18 1.24
C ILE A 54 -5.53 -6.61 2.17
N PHE A 55 -5.86 -5.79 3.16
CA PHE A 55 -6.79 -6.15 4.24
C PHE A 55 -8.18 -5.52 4.11
N GLY A 56 -8.38 -4.62 3.14
CA GLY A 56 -9.65 -3.92 2.93
C GLY A 56 -9.71 -2.55 3.60
N PRO A 57 -10.78 -1.77 3.31
CA PRO A 57 -10.88 -0.35 3.65
C PRO A 57 -10.97 -0.07 5.16
N ALA A 58 -11.42 -1.03 5.95
CA ALA A 58 -11.53 -0.89 7.40
C ALA A 58 -10.18 -0.93 8.13
N PHE A 59 -9.11 -1.40 7.47
CA PHE A 59 -7.80 -1.57 8.09
C PHE A 59 -7.20 -0.23 8.54
N ARG A 60 -6.72 -0.19 9.79
CA ARG A 60 -6.10 0.99 10.39
C ARG A 60 -4.66 0.69 10.79
N VAL A 61 -3.70 1.23 10.04
CA VAL A 61 -2.26 1.05 10.30
C VAL A 61 -1.89 1.46 11.73
N THR A 62 -2.48 2.54 12.26
CA THR A 62 -2.18 3.00 13.62
C THR A 62 -2.60 2.03 14.73
N ARG A 63 -3.57 1.15 14.48
CA ARG A 63 -4.05 0.13 15.43
C ARG A 63 -3.34 -1.21 15.24
N GLU A 64 -3.12 -1.60 13.99
CA GLU A 64 -2.60 -2.92 13.63
C GLU A 64 -1.08 -2.97 13.46
N ARG A 65 -0.38 -1.83 13.62
CA ARG A 65 1.07 -1.75 13.42
C ARG A 65 1.81 -2.71 14.35
N GLY A 66 2.79 -3.43 13.78
CA GLY A 66 3.63 -4.37 14.53
C GLY A 66 3.08 -5.80 14.58
N GLN A 67 1.82 -6.00 14.19
CA GLN A 67 1.22 -7.32 14.12
C GLN A 67 1.50 -7.99 12.76
N VAL A 68 1.82 -9.28 12.79
CA VAL A 68 1.94 -10.12 11.59
C VAL A 68 0.61 -10.81 11.36
N LEU A 69 -0.07 -10.45 10.27
CA LEU A 69 -1.40 -10.92 9.94
C LEU A 69 -1.36 -11.73 8.64
N SER A 70 -2.37 -12.57 8.42
CA SER A 70 -2.57 -13.28 7.15
C SER A 70 -3.61 -12.58 6.28
N SER A 71 -3.56 -12.81 4.97
CA SER A 71 -4.54 -12.27 4.02
C SER A 71 -4.76 -13.24 2.86
N LYS A 72 -5.80 -12.99 2.05
CA LYS A 72 -6.03 -13.73 0.81
C LYS A 72 -4.89 -13.59 -0.22
N LEU A 73 -4.10 -12.51 -0.12
CA LEU A 73 -3.03 -12.20 -1.08
C LEU A 73 -1.67 -12.75 -0.66
N ALA A 74 -1.41 -12.87 0.64
CA ALA A 74 -0.15 -13.35 1.18
C ALA A 74 -0.33 -13.91 2.59
N PRO A 75 0.40 -14.99 2.95
CA PRO A 75 0.23 -15.70 4.22
C PRO A 75 0.75 -14.92 5.43
N ARG A 76 1.77 -14.06 5.23
CA ARG A 76 2.35 -13.22 6.29
C ARG A 76 2.50 -11.80 5.77
N VAL A 77 1.85 -10.87 6.44
CA VAL A 77 1.84 -9.45 6.09
C VAL A 77 2.00 -8.61 7.36
N LEU A 78 2.96 -7.70 7.35
CA LEU A 78 3.19 -6.72 8.41
C LEU A 78 2.81 -5.33 7.89
N ALA A 79 1.92 -4.63 8.60
CA ALA A 79 1.62 -3.23 8.29
C ALA A 79 2.44 -2.26 9.15
N THR A 80 2.90 -1.16 8.55
CA THR A 80 3.63 -0.10 9.26
C THR A 80 3.38 1.26 8.62
N VAL A 81 3.88 2.33 9.25
CA VAL A 81 3.82 3.70 8.73
C VAL A 81 4.57 3.83 7.41
N HIS A 82 4.14 4.75 6.54
CA HIS A 82 4.85 5.01 5.30
C HIS A 82 6.12 5.82 5.58
N PRO A 83 7.29 5.51 4.99
CA PRO A 83 8.54 6.22 5.27
C PRO A 83 8.44 7.74 5.13
N SER A 84 7.66 8.22 4.14
CA SER A 84 7.47 9.66 3.92
C SER A 84 6.81 10.40 5.10
N SER A 85 6.06 9.71 5.98
CA SER A 85 5.48 10.37 7.15
C SER A 85 6.54 10.68 8.21
N LEU A 86 7.67 9.97 8.21
CA LEU A 86 8.80 10.25 9.11
C LEU A 86 9.53 11.55 8.72
N LEU A 87 9.46 11.94 7.44
CA LEU A 87 10.11 13.14 6.90
C LEU A 87 9.25 14.41 6.98
N ARG A 88 8.02 14.30 7.47
CA ARG A 88 7.02 15.38 7.50
C ARG A 88 6.46 15.60 8.90
N GLN A 89 7.22 15.24 9.94
CA GLN A 89 6.86 15.57 11.32
C GLN A 89 6.75 17.07 11.50
#